data_AF-A0A1C3E9E9-F1
#
_entry.id   AF-A0A1C3E9E9-F1
#
_cell.length_a   1.000
_cell.length_b   1.000
_cell.length_c   1.000
_cell.angle_alpha   90.00
_cell.angle_beta   90.00
_cell.angle_gamma   90.00
#
_symmetry.space_group_name_H-M   'P 1'
#
loop_
_entity.id
_entity.type
_entity.pdbx_description
1 polymer ?
#
loop_
_entity_poly.entity_id
_entity_poly.type
_entity_poly.pdbx_seq_one_letter_code
_entity_poly.pdbx_strand_id
1 'polypeptide(L)' 'MATQKPDAAPETGRQDYPILAPFRLQGRWHHPEDKTLSLSPAQAYPLMLNEKVGEPLKAK' A
#
# COMPACT_ATOMS: atom_id res chain seq x y z
N MET A 1 -19.74 -14.98 5.44
CA MET A 1 -18.39 -14.63 5.94
C MET A 1 -17.49 -14.62 4.72
N ALA A 2 -16.90 -13.54 4.21
CA ALA A 2 -16.41 -12.33 4.83
C ALA A 2 -16.88 -11.08 4.06
N THR A 3 -17.25 -10.06 4.83
CA THR A 3 -17.62 -8.72 4.37
C THR A 3 -16.43 -8.06 3.69
N GLN A 4 -16.49 -7.96 2.36
CA GLN A 4 -15.64 -7.09 1.57
C GLN A 4 -16.16 -5.66 1.81
N LYS A 5 -15.37 -4.85 2.53
CA LYS A 5 -15.73 -3.47 2.88
C LYS A 5 -15.93 -2.62 1.60
N PRO A 6 -16.96 -1.77 1.52
CA PRO A 6 -17.31 -1.01 0.33
C PRO A 6 -16.56 0.34 0.26
N ASP A 7 -16.52 0.91 -0.95
CA ASP A 7 -16.41 2.34 -1.26
C ASP A 7 -15.07 3.06 -1.02
N ALA A 8 -14.43 3.54 -2.09
CA ALA A 8 -14.26 4.99 -2.31
C ALA A 8 -13.34 5.32 -3.52
N ALA A 9 -13.99 5.92 -4.52
CA ALA A 9 -13.52 6.94 -5.46
C ALA A 9 -12.58 6.55 -6.63
N PRO A 10 -12.78 7.17 -7.81
CA PRO A 10 -11.93 6.97 -8.98
C PRO A 10 -10.46 7.35 -8.69
N GLU A 11 -9.62 6.34 -8.57
CA GLU A 11 -8.35 6.06 -9.29
C GLU A 11 -7.42 7.19 -9.80
N THR A 12 -7.49 8.44 -9.33
CA THR A 12 -6.63 9.52 -9.88
C THR A 12 -5.36 9.82 -9.05
N GLY A 13 -4.78 8.84 -8.35
CA GLY A 13 -3.50 9.10 -7.63
C GLY A 13 -3.00 8.08 -6.62
N ARG A 14 -3.48 6.83 -6.63
CA ARG A 14 -2.85 5.74 -5.87
C ARG A 14 -1.84 5.03 -6.76
N GLN A 15 -0.70 4.66 -6.20
CA GLN A 15 0.36 3.92 -6.86
C GLN A 15 0.61 2.61 -6.11
N ASP A 16 1.04 1.58 -6.82
CA ASP A 16 1.39 0.31 -6.23
C ASP A 16 2.83 0.34 -5.73
N TYR A 17 3.01 0.20 -4.42
CA TYR A 17 4.32 0.18 -3.79
C TYR A 17 4.67 -1.26 -3.38
N PRO A 18 5.87 -1.78 -3.69
CA PRO A 18 6.29 -3.10 -3.26
C PRO A 18 6.52 -3.10 -1.75
N ILE A 19 6.03 -4.12 -1.06
CA ILE A 19 6.23 -4.27 0.39
C ILE A 19 7.60 -4.90 0.63
N LEU A 20 8.48 -4.19 1.32
CA LEU A 20 9.85 -4.64 1.61
C LEU A 20 9.96 -5.30 2.99
N ALA A 21 9.22 -4.78 3.96
CA ALA A 21 9.22 -5.29 5.33
C ALA A 21 7.79 -5.39 5.86
N PRO A 22 7.50 -6.27 6.83
CA PRO A 22 6.17 -6.35 7.42
C PRO A 22 5.83 -5.09 8.21
N PHE A 23 4.64 -4.54 7.99
CA PHE A 23 4.17 -3.36 8.72
C PHE A 23 2.67 -3.36 8.95
N ARG A 24 2.23 -2.53 9.90
CA ARG A 24 0.83 -2.31 10.19
C ARG A 24 0.37 -0.95 9.64
N LEU A 25 -0.64 -0.96 8.80
CA LEU A 25 -1.25 0.25 8.24
C LEU A 25 -2.76 0.20 8.43
N GLN A 26 -3.35 1.29 8.97
CA GLN A 26 -4.79 1.38 9.23
C GLN A 26 -5.36 0.16 10.00
N GLY A 27 -4.56 -0.41 10.91
CA GLY A 27 -4.92 -1.57 11.70
C GLY A 27 -4.74 -2.93 11.02
N ARG A 28 -4.42 -2.98 9.72
CA ARG A 28 -4.13 -4.20 8.95
C ARG A 28 -2.63 -4.47 8.88
N TRP A 29 -2.25 -5.74 9.01
CA TRP A 29 -0.88 -6.19 8.76
C TRP A 29 -0.67 -6.42 7.27
N HIS A 30 0.43 -5.90 6.76
CA HIS A 30 0.93 -6.09 5.41
C HIS A 30 2.26 -6.83 5.50
N HIS A 31 2.38 -7.91 4.75
CA HIS A 31 3.58 -8.73 4.69
C HIS A 31 4.21 -8.62 3.30
N PRO A 32 5.53 -8.79 3.18
CA PRO A 32 6.19 -8.83 1.86
C PRO A 32 5.64 -9.94 0.95
N GLU A 33 4.94 -10.95 1.50
CA GLU A 33 4.22 -11.97 0.75
C GLU A 33 3.06 -11.44 -0.10
N ASP A 34 2.43 -10.32 0.31
CA ASP A 34 1.39 -9.63 -0.47
C ASP A 34 1.98 -8.96 -1.74
N LYS A 35 3.32 -8.92 -1.86
CA LYS A 35 4.12 -8.33 -2.96
C LYS A 35 4.00 -6.82 -3.09
N THR A 36 2.80 -6.29 -3.24
CA THR A 36 2.54 -4.87 -3.51
C THR A 36 1.33 -4.35 -2.76
N LEU A 37 1.33 -3.06 -2.45
CA LEU A 37 0.25 -2.36 -1.79
C LEU A 37 -0.08 -1.04 -2.49
N SER A 38 -1.33 -0.89 -2.90
CA SER A 38 -1.81 0.36 -3.51
C SER A 38 -2.01 1.42 -2.44
N LEU A 39 -1.19 2.47 -2.47
CA LEU A 39 -1.22 3.58 -1.51
C LEU A 39 -1.22 4.92 -2.23
N SER A 40 -1.68 5.96 -1.55
CA SER A 40 -1.44 7.33 -2.01
C SER A 40 0.00 7.76 -1.66
N PRO A 41 0.65 8.64 -2.43
CA PRO A 41 2.01 9.11 -2.15
C PRO A 41 2.19 9.65 -0.72
N ALA A 42 1.17 10.35 -0.20
CA ALA A 42 1.16 10.86 1.18
C ALA A 42 1.16 9.74 2.24
N GLN A 43 0.54 8.59 1.95
CA GLN A 43 0.55 7.42 2.83
C GLN A 43 1.83 6.60 2.69
N ALA A 44 2.38 6.52 1.47
CA ALA A 44 3.60 5.79 1.18
C ALA A 44 4.86 6.50 1.68
N TYR A 45 4.90 7.84 1.68
CA TYR A 45 6.06 8.63 2.08
C TYR A 45 6.67 8.21 3.45
N PRO A 46 5.91 8.13 4.56
CA PRO A 46 6.47 7.68 5.83
C PRO A 46 6.89 6.21 5.82
N LEU A 47 6.21 5.35 5.04
CA LEU A 47 6.54 3.93 4.93
C LEU A 47 7.84 3.73 4.14
N MET A 48 8.04 4.54 3.10
CA MET A 48 9.23 4.54 2.26
C MET A 48 10.45 5.06 3.02
N LEU A 49 10.27 6.10 3.85
CA LEU A 49 11.30 6.57 4.79
C LEU A 49 11.72 5.52 5.83
N ASN A 50 10.82 4.61 6.18
CA ASN A 50 11.08 3.52 7.12
C ASN A 50 11.47 2.21 6.41
N GLU A 51 11.76 2.25 5.10
CA GLU A 51 12.11 1.09 4.28
C GLU A 51 11.07 -0.05 4.34
N LYS A 52 9.81 0.29 4.66
CA LYS A 52 8.69 -0.67 4.74
C LYS A 52 8.11 -0.95 3.36
N VAL A 53 8.11 0.06 2.50
CA VAL A 53 7.70 -0.05 1.09
C VAL A 53 8.79 0.55 0.21
N GLY A 54 8.96 -0.01 -0.99
CA GLY A 54 9.91 0.48 -1.98
C GLY A 54 9.32 1.59 -2.84
N GLU A 55 9.99 1.90 -3.94
CA GLU A 55 9.52 2.88 -4.93
C GLU A 55 8.22 2.43 -5.62
N PRO A 56 7.33 3.37 -6.02
CA PRO A 56 6.10 3.01 -6.70
C PRO A 56 6.40 2.34 -8.03
N LEU A 57 5.84 1.14 -8.22
CA LEU A 57 5.80 0.47 -9.51
C LEU A 57 4.85 1.30 -10.39
N LYS A 58 5.41 2.13 -11.27
CA LYS A 58 4.65 2.83 -12.30
C LYS A 58 3.84 1.78 -13.07
N ALA A 59 2.51 1.81 -12.93
CA ALA A 59 1.61 1.14 -13.85
C ALA A 59 1.96 1.67 -15.24
N LYS A 60 2.52 0.80 -16.08
CA LYS A 60 2.84 1.10 -17.46
C LYS A 60 1.58 1.00 -18.30
#